data_AF-A0A972E6X8-F1
#
_entry.id   AF-A0A972E6X8-F1
#
_cell.length_a   1.000
_cell.length_b   1.000
_cell.length_c   1.000
_cell.angle_alpha   90.00
_cell.angle_beta   90.00
_cell.angle_gamma   90.00
#
_symmetry.space_group_name_H-M   'P 1'
#
loop_
_entity.id
_entity.type
_entity.pdbx_description
1 polymer ?
#
loop_
_entity_poly.entity_id
_entity_poly.type
_entity_poly.pdbx_seq_one_letter_code
_entity_poly.pdbx_strand_id
1 'polypeptide(L)'
;HIIGVYPEVIADNLSYFEPMLKMDTSLDLLQLIPMIKDYIIAKEDKKAIQPKVVALKKDIVEYESIADFIYKKMTYAGLIDRSTVLNEKDLKILKRLVTMELTALKKKK
;
A
#
# COMPACT_ATOMS: atom_id res chain seq x y z
N HIS A 1 -10.39 1.60 32.49
CA HIS A 1 -8.97 1.49 32.10
C HIS A 1 -8.40 2.89 31.92
N ILE A 2 -7.52 3.32 32.83
CA ILE A 2 -6.75 4.55 32.61
C ILE A 2 -5.75 4.20 31.51
N ILE A 3 -5.94 4.76 30.33
CA ILE A 3 -4.95 4.71 29.26
C ILE A 3 -3.75 5.48 29.84
N GLY A 4 -2.78 4.75 30.39
CA GLY A 4 -1.54 5.30 30.89
C GLY A 4 -0.72 5.79 29.71
N VAL A 5 -1.03 6.99 29.21
CA VAL A 5 -0.18 7.66 28.25
C VAL A 5 0.99 8.20 29.07
N TYR A 6 2.11 7.48 29.03
CA TYR A 6 3.34 7.84 29.73
C TYR A 6 3.81 9.22 29.23
N PRO A 7 3.79 10.27 30.09
CA PRO A 7 4.11 11.64 29.68
C PRO A 7 5.48 11.75 29.02
N GLU A 8 6.45 10.97 29.49
CA GLU A 8 7.79 10.82 28.91
C GLU A 8 7.78 10.35 27.45
N VAL A 9 6.91 9.40 27.08
CA VAL A 9 6.80 8.91 25.69
C VAL A 9 6.17 9.97 24.79
N ILE A 10 5.20 10.72 25.32
CA ILE A 10 4.64 11.88 24.61
C ILE A 10 5.74 12.93 24.45
N ALA A 11 6.54 13.17 25.49
CA ALA A 11 7.55 14.21 25.50
C ALA A 11 8.68 13.98 24.52
N ASP A 12 9.14 12.74 24.38
CA ASP A 12 10.15 12.41 23.37
C ASP A 12 9.64 12.62 21.95
N ASN A 13 8.40 12.18 21.66
CA ASN A 13 7.84 12.30 20.32
C ASN A 13 7.41 13.73 19.96
N LEU A 14 6.93 14.52 20.93
CA LEU A 14 6.45 15.88 20.72
C LEU A 14 7.54 16.95 20.91
N SER A 15 8.71 16.59 21.46
CA SER A 15 9.85 17.53 21.58
C SER A 15 10.30 18.14 20.26
N TYR A 16 10.02 17.46 19.14
CA TYR A 16 10.24 18.01 17.80
C TYR A 16 9.38 19.26 17.52
N PHE A 17 8.16 19.32 18.08
CA PHE A 17 7.23 20.43 17.88
C PHE A 17 7.44 21.54 18.92
N GLU A 18 7.68 21.16 20.18
CA GLU A 18 7.96 22.11 21.25
C GLU A 18 9.03 21.57 22.21
N PRO A 19 10.26 22.13 22.18
CA PRO A 19 11.36 21.66 23.01
C PRO A 19 11.11 21.83 24.53
N MET A 20 10.27 22.80 24.92
CA MET A 20 9.95 23.08 26.33
C MET A 20 9.03 22.04 26.95
N LEU A 21 8.43 21.16 26.14
CA LEU A 21 7.52 20.11 26.59
C LEU A 21 8.19 19.07 27.50
N LYS A 22 9.54 18.99 27.48
CA LYS A 22 10.33 18.17 28.42
C LYS A 22 10.57 18.83 29.77
N MET A 23 10.41 20.15 29.88
CA MET A 23 10.71 20.92 31.09
C MET A 23 9.46 21.44 31.78
N ASP A 24 8.37 21.65 31.04
CA ASP A 24 7.12 22.17 31.59
C ASP A 24 5.97 21.17 31.42
N THR A 25 5.57 20.55 32.54
CA THR A 25 4.44 19.61 32.60
C THR A 25 3.08 20.30 32.66
N SER A 26 3.04 21.63 32.77
CA SER A 26 1.80 22.43 32.75
C SER A 26 1.36 22.84 31.34
N LEU A 27 2.16 22.50 30.33
CA LEU A 27 1.90 22.82 28.94
C LEU A 27 0.62 22.13 28.42
N ASP A 28 -0.26 22.91 27.81
CA ASP A 28 -1.48 22.40 27.19
C ASP A 28 -1.18 21.75 25.83
N LEU A 29 -1.20 20.42 25.80
CA LEU A 29 -0.97 19.62 24.59
C LEU A 29 -1.98 19.89 23.47
N LEU A 30 -3.14 20.48 23.77
CA LEU A 30 -4.12 20.86 22.75
C LEU A 30 -3.59 21.96 21.83
N GLN A 31 -2.65 22.77 22.30
CA GLN A 31 -2.03 23.83 21.51
C GLN A 31 -1.12 23.29 20.40
N LEU A 32 -0.67 22.03 20.51
CA LEU A 32 0.17 21.38 19.50
C LEU A 32 -0.62 20.76 18.35
N ILE A 33 -1.94 20.63 18.49
CA ILE A 33 -2.81 20.01 17.47
C ILE A 33 -2.66 20.67 16.09
N PRO A 34 -2.62 22.00 15.94
CA PRO A 34 -2.42 22.65 14.64
C PRO A 34 -1.08 22.29 14.02
N MET A 35 0.02 22.32 14.80
CA MET A 35 1.36 22.01 14.32
C MET A 35 1.50 20.55 13.88
N ILE A 36 0.86 19.63 14.60
CA ILE A 36 0.80 18.21 14.25
C ILE A 36 0.01 18.01 12.95
N LYS A 37 -1.11 18.71 12.78
CA LYS A 37 -1.90 18.65 11.54
C LYS A 37 -1.08 19.14 10.33
N ASP A 38 -0.40 20.27 10.47
CA ASP A 38 0.43 20.83 9.40
C ASP A 38 1.58 19.88 9.04
N TYR A 39 2.19 19.23 10.03
CA TYR A 39 3.22 18.21 9.80
C TYR A 39 2.67 16.96 9.10
N ILE A 40 1.47 16.49 9.47
CA ILE A 40 0.83 15.36 8.79
C ILE A 40 0.53 15.74 7.35
N ILE A 41 -0.05 16.91 7.08
CA ILE A 41 -0.35 17.38 5.72
C ILE A 41 0.93 17.47 4.89
N ALA A 42 1.98 18.10 5.41
CA ALA A 42 3.27 18.20 4.73
C ALA A 42 3.96 16.84 4.51
N LYS A 43 3.68 15.84 5.36
CA LYS A 43 4.18 14.47 5.22
C LYS A 43 3.32 13.63 4.27
N GLU A 44 2.02 13.89 4.21
CA GLU A 44 1.09 13.27 3.26
C GLU A 44 1.28 13.78 1.84
N ASP A 45 1.58 15.07 1.65
CA ASP A 45 1.99 15.63 0.35
C ASP A 45 3.34 15.06 -0.11
N LYS A 46 4.17 14.63 0.84
CA LYS A 46 5.39 13.84 0.61
C LYS A 46 5.14 12.34 0.54
N LYS A 47 3.89 11.86 0.36
CA LYS A 47 3.65 10.45 0.01
C LYS A 47 4.40 10.17 -1.28
N ALA A 48 5.53 9.49 -1.11
CA ALA A 48 6.43 9.07 -2.15
C ALA A 48 5.62 8.49 -3.30
N ILE A 49 5.94 8.93 -4.52
CA ILE A 49 5.49 8.30 -5.75
C ILE A 49 5.75 6.80 -5.56
N GLN A 50 4.69 6.03 -5.32
CA GLN A 50 4.84 4.60 -5.14
C GLN A 50 5.49 4.09 -6.44
N PRO A 51 6.60 3.33 -6.35
CA PRO A 51 7.29 2.88 -7.54
C PRO A 51 6.27 2.14 -8.39
N LYS A 52 6.04 2.62 -9.62
CA LYS A 52 5.10 2.00 -10.56
C LYS A 52 5.49 0.53 -10.63
N VAL A 53 4.62 -0.34 -10.10
CA VAL A 53 4.83 -1.77 -10.19
C VAL A 53 4.65 -2.13 -11.65
N VAL A 54 5.75 -2.19 -12.40
CA VAL A 54 5.76 -2.59 -13.80
C VAL A 54 5.89 -4.10 -13.81
N ALA A 55 4.87 -4.81 -14.29
CA ALA A 55 5.01 -6.22 -14.60
C ALA A 55 6.16 -6.38 -15.60
N LEU A 56 7.17 -7.19 -15.27
CA LEU A 56 8.30 -7.44 -16.15
C LEU A 56 7.91 -8.51 -17.17
N LYS A 57 8.56 -8.54 -18.35
CA LYS A 57 8.30 -9.59 -19.35
C LYS A 57 8.53 -11.00 -18.79
N LYS A 58 9.43 -11.15 -17.81
CA LYS A 58 9.70 -12.41 -17.11
C LYS A 58 8.49 -12.94 -16.35
N ASP A 59 7.72 -12.05 -15.70
CA ASP A 59 6.50 -12.43 -14.96
C ASP A 59 5.38 -12.96 -15.88
N ILE A 60 5.45 -12.68 -17.19
CA ILE A 60 4.44 -13.12 -18.17
C ILE A 60 4.79 -14.51 -18.70
N VAL A 61 6.08 -14.85 -18.81
CA VAL A 61 6.53 -16.16 -19.29
C VAL A 61 6.13 -17.27 -18.32
N GLU A 62 5.93 -16.96 -17.04
CA GLU A 62 5.44 -17.91 -16.04
C GLU A 62 4.00 -18.40 -16.31
N TYR A 63 3.25 -17.71 -17.16
CA TYR A 63 1.85 -18.02 -17.47
C TYR A 63 1.66 -18.18 -18.98
N GLU A 64 1.43 -19.41 -19.45
CA GLU A 64 1.20 -19.66 -20.88
C GLU A 64 -0.18 -19.18 -21.36
N SER A 65 -1.18 -19.16 -20.47
CA SER A 65 -2.56 -18.78 -20.78
C SER A 65 -3.25 -18.10 -19.59
N ILE A 66 -4.34 -17.38 -19.85
CA ILE A 66 -5.21 -16.82 -18.81
C ILE A 66 -5.71 -17.93 -17.87
N ALA A 67 -6.03 -19.12 -18.42
CA ALA A 67 -6.45 -20.26 -17.61
C ALA A 67 -5.34 -20.70 -16.64
N ASP A 68 -4.10 -20.78 -17.11
CA ASP A 68 -2.93 -21.14 -16.28
C ASP A 68 -2.67 -20.10 -15.17
N PHE A 69 -2.87 -18.82 -15.46
CA PHE A 69 -2.84 -17.76 -14.45
C PHE A 69 -3.91 -17.95 -13.37
N ILE A 70 -5.15 -18.23 -13.76
CA ILE A 70 -6.26 -18.50 -12.82
C ILE A 70 -5.97 -19.77 -12.00
N TYR A 71 -5.45 -20.82 -12.62
CA TYR A 71 -5.10 -22.06 -11.93
C TYR A 71 -3.99 -21.87 -10.89
N LYS A 72 -2.94 -21.13 -11.23
CA LYS A 72 -1.82 -20.89 -10.30
C LYS A 72 -2.14 -19.92 -9.16
N LYS A 73 -2.95 -18.88 -9.43
CA LYS A 73 -3.15 -17.77 -8.48
C LYS A 73 -4.49 -17.79 -7.76
N MET A 74 -5.51 -18.41 -8.33
CA MET A 74 -6.88 -18.35 -7.82
C MET A 74 -7.44 -19.74 -7.51
N THR A 75 -6.61 -20.77 -7.42
CA THR A 75 -7.07 -22.14 -7.15
C THR A 75 -6.47 -22.68 -5.87
N TYR A 76 -7.31 -23.22 -5.00
CA TYR A 76 -6.91 -23.98 -3.81
C TYR A 76 -7.53 -25.38 -3.91
N ALA A 77 -6.70 -26.41 -3.80
CA ALA A 77 -7.12 -27.82 -3.91
C ALA A 77 -7.91 -28.18 -5.19
N GLY A 78 -7.61 -27.53 -6.32
CA GLY A 78 -8.29 -27.78 -7.61
C GLY A 78 -9.62 -27.04 -7.79
N LEU A 79 -10.06 -26.26 -6.81
CA LEU A 79 -11.23 -25.40 -6.90
C LEU A 79 -10.83 -23.93 -6.98
N ILE A 80 -11.53 -23.17 -7.83
CA ILE A 80 -11.32 -21.73 -7.92
C ILE A 80 -11.82 -21.07 -6.64
N ASP A 81 -10.89 -20.52 -5.89
CA ASP A 81 -11.18 -19.74 -4.71
C ASP A 81 -11.69 -18.36 -5.13
N ARG A 82 -12.94 -18.07 -4.78
CA ARG A 82 -13.59 -16.78 -5.08
C ARG A 82 -13.18 -15.68 -4.10
N SER A 83 -12.49 -16.04 -3.01
CA SER A 83 -12.04 -15.10 -1.98
C SER A 83 -10.65 -14.53 -2.25
N THR A 84 -9.91 -15.05 -3.23
CA THR A 84 -8.58 -14.52 -3.57
C THR A 84 -8.68 -13.10 -4.12
N VAL A 85 -7.99 -12.18 -3.45
CA VAL A 85 -7.85 -10.78 -3.88
C VAL A 85 -6.55 -10.64 -4.67
N LEU A 86 -6.67 -10.27 -5.95
CA LEU A 86 -5.52 -10.04 -6.83
C LEU A 86 -4.84 -8.71 -6.49
N ASN A 87 -3.52 -8.72 -6.44
CA ASN A 87 -2.74 -7.51 -6.18
C ASN A 87 -2.54 -6.69 -7.47
N GLU A 88 -2.07 -5.43 -7.38
CA GLU A 88 -1.92 -4.55 -8.55
C GLU A 88 -0.98 -5.13 -9.62
N LYS A 89 0.06 -5.87 -9.19
CA LYS A 89 0.95 -6.60 -10.09
C LYS A 89 0.21 -7.69 -10.87
N ASP A 90 -0.60 -8.48 -10.18
CA ASP A 90 -1.37 -9.58 -10.75
C ASP A 90 -2.40 -9.06 -11.78
N LEU A 91 -3.06 -7.94 -11.48
CA LEU A 91 -3.98 -7.28 -12.42
C LEU A 91 -3.27 -6.78 -13.68
N LYS A 92 -2.04 -6.25 -13.56
CA LYS A 92 -1.24 -5.82 -14.73
C LYS A 92 -0.78 -6.99 -15.58
N ILE A 93 -0.47 -8.14 -14.98
CA ILE A 93 -0.14 -9.38 -15.70
C ILE A 93 -1.37 -9.86 -16.46
N LEU A 94 -2.52 -9.96 -15.80
CA LEU A 94 -3.78 -10.38 -16.42
C LEU A 94 -4.17 -9.48 -17.61
N LYS A 95 -4.08 -8.15 -17.45
CA LYS A 95 -4.37 -7.19 -18.53
C LYS A 95 -3.48 -7.44 -19.76
N ARG A 96 -2.21 -7.79 -19.57
CA ARG A 96 -1.29 -8.10 -20.68
C ARG A 96 -1.63 -9.41 -21.36
N LEU A 97 -1.93 -10.47 -20.59
CA LEU A 97 -2.36 -11.77 -21.14
C LEU A 97 -3.62 -11.62 -22.01
N VAL A 98 -4.62 -10.88 -21.52
CA VAL A 98 -5.84 -10.56 -22.29
C VAL A 98 -5.51 -9.80 -23.58
N THR A 99 -4.62 -8.81 -23.51
CA THR A 99 -4.22 -8.04 -24.69
C THR A 99 -3.53 -8.94 -25.73
N MET A 100 -2.69 -9.88 -25.29
CA MET A 100 -2.02 -10.84 -26.17
C MET A 100 -3.03 -11.74 -26.88
N GLU A 101 -3.98 -12.34 -26.17
CA GLU A 101 -5.02 -13.17 -26.79
C GLU A 101 -5.90 -12.38 -27.78
N LEU A 102 -6.30 -11.16 -27.42
CA LEU A 102 -7.06 -10.30 -28.34
C LEU A 102 -6.29 -9.98 -29.62
N THR A 103 -4.98 -9.73 -29.52
CA THR A 103 -4.15 -9.51 -30.72
C THR A 103 -3.98 -10.78 -31.55
N ALA A 104 -3.89 -11.95 -30.93
CA ALA A 104 -3.84 -13.24 -31.63
C ALA A 104 -5.15 -13.54 -32.36
N LEU A 105 -6.30 -13.25 -31.74
CA LEU A 105 -7.62 -13.38 -32.35
C LEU A 105 -7.78 -12.45 -33.56
N LYS A 106 -7.32 -11.19 -33.46
CA LYS A 106 -7.37 -10.24 -34.57
C LYS A 106 -6.52 -10.66 -35.76
N LYS A 107 -5.40 -11.37 -35.55
CA LYS A 107 -4.55 -11.91 -36.61
C LYS A 107 -5.10 -13.17 -37.29
N LYS A 108 -6.05 -13.86 -36.63
CA LYS A 108 -6.72 -15.04 -37.17
C LYS A 108 -7.97 -14.71 -37.99
N LYS A 109 -8.47 -13.47 -37.90
CA LYS A 109 -9.48 -12.92 -38.81
C LYS A 109 -8.79 -12.29 -40.02
#